data_AF-A0A9D2L0F0-F1
#
_entry.id   AF-A0A9D2L0F0-F1
#
_cell.length_a   1.000
_cell.length_b   1.000
_cell.length_c   1.000
_cell.angle_alpha   90.00
_cell.angle_beta   90.00
_cell.angle_gamma   90.00
#
_symmetry.space_group_name_H-M   'P 1'
#
loop_
_entity.id
_entity.type
_entity.pdbx_description
1 polymer ?
#
loop_
_entity_poly.entity_id
_entity_poly.type
_entity_poly.pdbx_seq_one_letter_code
_entity_poly.pdbx_strand_id
1 'polypeptide(L)' 'KLTDMLLFLIPNYVKEGKYQLVVGIGCTGGKHRSVTLANELYARLKDQGSYGLTISHRDIR' A
#
# COMPACT_ATOMS: atom_id res chain seq x y z
N LYS A 1 -8.03 -9.91 3.37
CA LYS A 1 -6.87 -10.17 4.25
C LYS A 1 -5.83 -9.04 4.23
N LEU A 2 -5.14 -8.75 3.11
CA LEU A 2 -4.13 -7.67 3.08
C LEU A 2 -4.73 -6.28 3.33
N THR A 3 -5.84 -5.97 2.66
CA THR A 3 -6.57 -4.71 2.87
C THR A 3 -6.99 -4.54 4.32
N ASP A 4 -7.61 -5.57 4.92
CA ASP A 4 -8.06 -5.55 6.32
C ASP A 4 -6.90 -5.27 7.29
N MET A 5 -5.73 -5.86 7.04
CA MET A 5 -4.53 -5.61 7.83
C MET A 5 -4.09 -4.14 7.74
N LEU A 6 -4.13 -3.54 6.55
CA LEU A 6 -3.75 -2.13 6.39
C LEU A 6 -4.79 -1.19 7.00
N LEU A 7 -6.08 -1.49 6.87
CA LEU A 7 -7.14 -0.71 7.52
C LEU A 7 -7.03 -0.76 9.05
N PHE A 8 -6.53 -1.85 9.61
CA PHE A 8 -6.20 -1.93 11.03
C PHE A 8 -4.91 -1.15 11.38
N LEU A 9 -3.86 -1.24 10.57
CA LEU A 9 -2.56 -0.64 10.88
C LEU A 9 -2.56 0.89 10.74
N ILE A 10 -3.14 1.44 9.67
CA ILE A 10 -3.12 2.88 9.37
C ILE A 10 -3.55 3.75 10.57
N PRO A 11 -4.73 3.55 11.21
CA PRO A 11 -5.13 4.39 12.33
C PRO A 11 -4.22 4.23 13.56
N ASN A 12 -3.61 3.05 13.76
CA ASN A 12 -2.68 2.84 14.86
C ASN A 12 -1.32 3.52 14.63
N TYR A 13 -0.84 3.53 13.39
CA TYR A 13 0.36 4.30 13.01
C TYR A 13 0.15 5.80 13.20
N VAL A 14 -1.03 6.32 12.85
CA VAL A 14 -1.40 7.73 13.09
C VAL A 14 -1.41 8.04 14.59
N LYS A 15 -1.99 7.17 15.42
CA LYS A 15 -2.00 7.33 16.89
C LYS A 15 -0.60 7.34 17.50
N GLU A 16 0.33 6.56 16.95
CA GLU A 16 1.73 6.53 17.36
C GLU A 16 2.52 7.76 16.86
N GLY A 17 1.89 8.66 16.09
CA GLY A 17 2.54 9.84 15.54
C GLY A 17 3.45 9.55 14.35
N LYS A 18 3.30 8.40 13.68
CA LYS A 18 4.03 8.09 12.45
C LYS A 18 3.36 8.78 11.26
N TYR A 19 4.16 9.50 10.48
CA TYR A 19 3.68 10.20 9.29
C TYR A 19 3.61 9.34 8.03
N GLN A 20 4.28 8.19 8.02
CA GLN A 20 4.40 7.33 6.84
C GLN A 20 4.32 5.84 7.21
N LEU A 21 3.65 5.08 6.34
CA LEU A 21 3.64 3.63 6.33
C LEU A 21 4.02 3.16 4.92
N VAL A 22 5.15 2.46 4.81
CA VAL A 22 5.66 1.94 3.52
C VAL A 22 5.43 0.44 3.45
N VAL A 23 4.73 -0.01 2.41
CA VAL A 23 4.41 -1.43 2.19
C VAL A 23 5.10 -1.93 0.93
N GLY A 24 6.04 -2.85 1.09
CA GLY A 24 6.73 -3.50 -0.04
C GLY A 24 6.00 -4.75 -0.53
N ILE A 25 5.64 -4.79 -1.81
CA ILE A 25 5.06 -5.96 -2.46
C ILE A 25 6.04 -6.47 -3.52
N GLY A 26 6.60 -7.66 -3.30
CA GLY A 26 7.60 -8.25 -4.18
C GLY A 26 7.07 -9.46 -4.95
N CYS A 27 7.49 -9.59 -6.20
CA CYS A 27 7.47 -10.85 -6.95
C CYS A 27 8.84 -11.07 -7.59
N THR A 28 9.15 -12.28 -8.06
CA THR A 28 10.50 -12.63 -8.54
C THR A 28 11.10 -11.62 -9.54
N GLY A 29 10.30 -11.18 -10.51
CA GLY A 29 10.76 -10.22 -11.54
C GLY A 29 10.27 -8.79 -11.37
N GLY A 30 9.54 -8.46 -10.29
CA GLY A 30 9.08 -7.10 -10.01
C GLY A 30 8.07 -6.46 -10.98
N LYS A 31 7.73 -7.11 -12.10
CA LYS A 31 7.02 -6.49 -13.24
C LYS A 31 5.57 -6.91 -13.46
N HIS A 32 5.14 -8.04 -12.88
CA HIS A 32 3.81 -8.60 -13.15
C HIS A 32 2.96 -8.63 -11.87
N ARG A 33 3.15 -9.65 -11.03
CA ARG A 33 2.29 -9.92 -9.87
C ARG A 33 2.33 -8.82 -8.82
N SER A 34 3.53 -8.33 -8.48
CA SER A 34 3.70 -7.24 -7.52
C SER A 34 3.02 -5.95 -7.97
N VAL A 35 3.12 -5.66 -9.27
CA VAL A 35 2.58 -4.45 -9.89
C VAL A 35 1.05 -4.50 -9.92
N THR A 36 0.48 -5.61 -10.38
CA THR A 36 -0.98 -5.81 -10.37
C THR A 36 -1.52 -5.72 -8.94
N LEU A 37 -0.88 -6.41 -7.99
CA LEU A 37 -1.37 -6.42 -6.60
C LEU A 37 -1.27 -5.03 -5.94
N ALA A 38 -0.19 -4.28 -6.20
CA ALA A 38 -0.04 -2.92 -5.68
C ALA A 38 -1.08 -1.97 -6.25
N ASN A 39 -1.37 -2.04 -7.57
CA ASN A 39 -2.40 -1.21 -8.20
C ASN A 39 -3.80 -1.53 -7.67
N GLU A 40 -4.14 -2.81 -7.54
CA GLU A 40 -5.43 -3.25 -6.99
C GLU A 40 -5.59 -2.81 -5.53
N LEU A 41 -4.52 -2.90 -4.74
CA LEU A 41 -4.53 -2.43 -3.35
C LEU A 41 -4.71 -0.91 -3.25
N TYR A 42 -4.01 -0.16 -4.10
CA TYR A 42 -4.17 1.29 -4.20
C TYR A 42 -5.62 1.66 -4.54
N ALA A 43 -6.20 1.02 -5.56
CA ALA A 43 -7.58 1.27 -5.98
C ALA A 43 -8.60 1.01 -4.86
N ARG A 44 -8.36 0.01 -4.02
CA ARG A 44 -9.23 -0.29 -2.86
C ARG A 44 -9.09 0.71 -1.72
N LEU A 45 -7.90 1.29 -1.53
CA LEU A 45 -7.60 2.16 -0.39
C LEU A 45 -7.75 3.65 -0.68
N LYS A 46 -7.70 4.07 -1.96
CA LYS A 46 -7.74 5.49 -2.35
C LYS A 46 -8.99 6.23 -1.83
N ASP A 47 -10.10 5.51 -1.66
CA ASP A 47 -11.40 6.08 -1.22
C ASP A 47 -11.69 5.83 0.27
N GLN A 48 -10.73 5.30 1.04
CA GLN A 48 -10.97 4.75 2.39
C GLN A 48 -10.52 5.65 3.56
N GLY A 49 -10.33 6.96 3.38
CA GLY A 49 -10.08 7.86 4.51
C GLY A 49 -9.41 9.18 4.16
N SER A 50 -8.94 9.87 5.19
CA SER A 50 -8.31 11.20 5.10
C SER A 50 -6.78 11.13 5.10
N TYR A 51 -6.20 10.16 4.40
CA TYR A 51 -4.75 9.97 4.31
C TYR A 51 -4.28 9.93 2.85
N GLY A 52 -3.11 10.50 2.57
CA GLY A 52 -2.53 10.50 1.23
C GLY A 52 -1.99 9.13 0.83
N LEU A 53 -2.27 8.70 -0.40
CA LEU A 53 -1.75 7.45 -0.96
C LEU A 53 -0.86 7.70 -2.17
N THR A 54 0.30 7.05 -2.17
CA THR A 54 1.24 7.03 -3.30
C THR A 54 1.60 5.58 -3.64
N ILE A 55 1.74 5.29 -4.92
CA ILE A 55 2.22 4.00 -5.44
C ILE A 55 3.49 4.20 -6.24
N SER A 56 4.42 3.26 -6.13
CA SER A 56 5.66 3.24 -6.91
C SER A 56 6.02 1.81 -7.30
N HIS A 57 6.49 1.62 -8.52
CA HIS A 57 6.94 0.33 -9.05
C HIS A 57 8.44 0.40 -9.32
N ARG A 58 9.25 -0.25 -8.49
CA ARG A 58 10.72 -0.17 -8.56
C ARG A 58 11.30 -0.70 -9.87
N ASP A 59 10.78 -1.84 -10.33
CA ASP A 59 11.32 -2.59 -11.47
C ASP A 59 10.61 -2.28 -12.80
N ILE A 60 9.60 -1.41 -12.76
CA ILE A 60 8.98 -0.80 -13.94
C ILE A 60 9.58 0.59 -14.08
N ARG A 61 10.42 0.75 -15.10
CA ARG A 61 10.89 2.04 -15.61
C ARG A 61 10.23 2.30 -16.95
#